data_AF-A0A2X2BG30-F1
#
_entry.id   AF-A0A2X2BG30-F1
#
_cell.length_a   1.000
_cell.length_b   1.000
_cell.length_c   1.000
_cell.angle_alpha   90.00
_cell.angle_beta   90.00
_cell.angle_gamma   90.00
#
_symmetry.space_group_name_H-M   'P 1'
#
loop_
_entity.id
_entity.type
_entity.pdbx_description
1 polymer ?
#
loop_
_entity_poly.entity_id
_entity_poly.type
_entity_poly.pdbx_seq_one_letter_code
_entity_poly.pdbx_strand_id
1 'polypeptide(L)'
;MSKTFDNGVICASEQSVIVVDSIYKQVRERFATHGGYMLTGKELKAVQDIILKDGNLNAAIVGQPAVKIAEMAGIEVPVNTKILIGEVKRKLLMQNLLLTKNYRLC
;
A
#
# COMPACT_ATOMS: atom_id res chain seq x y z
N MET A 1 -3.50 -14.58 3.11
CA MET A 1 -3.71 -13.13 3.32
C MET A 1 -2.93 -12.72 4.56
N SER A 2 -1.64 -12.39 4.40
CA SER A 2 -0.72 -12.09 5.51
C SER A 2 -0.76 -10.60 5.87
N LYS A 3 -0.59 -9.68 4.91
CA LYS A 3 -0.70 -8.22 5.17
C LYS A 3 -2.00 -7.72 5.80
N THR A 4 -3.14 -8.33 5.50
CA THR A 4 -4.43 -7.91 6.06
C THR A 4 -4.74 -8.58 7.40
N PHE A 5 -3.90 -9.52 7.84
CA PHE A 5 -4.05 -10.15 9.14
C PHE A 5 -3.70 -9.15 10.24
N ASP A 6 -4.61 -8.97 11.20
CA ASP A 6 -4.49 -7.99 12.29
C ASP A 6 -4.04 -6.60 11.81
N ASN A 7 -4.59 -6.15 10.67
CA ASN A 7 -4.26 -4.88 10.02
C ASN A 7 -2.75 -4.62 9.83
N GLY A 8 -1.97 -5.68 9.64
CA GLY A 8 -0.54 -5.59 9.30
C GLY A 8 0.37 -5.19 10.46
N VAL A 9 -0.06 -5.37 11.71
CA VAL A 9 0.80 -5.14 12.90
C VAL A 9 1.90 -6.19 13.05
N ILE A 10 1.74 -7.36 12.44
CA ILE A 10 2.74 -8.42 12.47
C ILE A 10 3.94 -8.01 11.60
N CYS A 11 5.14 -7.99 12.19
CA CYS A 11 6.37 -7.54 11.52
C CYS A 11 6.73 -8.35 10.26
N ALA A 12 6.33 -9.63 10.19
CA ALA A 12 6.56 -10.49 9.04
C ALA A 12 5.61 -10.20 7.86
N SER A 13 4.64 -9.29 8.02
CA SER A 13 3.67 -8.95 6.98
C SER A 13 4.32 -8.22 5.80
N GLU A 14 3.78 -8.44 4.60
CA GLU A 14 4.37 -7.91 3.37
C GLU A 14 4.33 -6.38 3.31
N GLN A 15 5.44 -5.76 2.95
CA GLN A 15 5.60 -4.30 2.86
C GLN A 15 5.77 -3.79 1.43
N SER A 16 5.96 -4.70 0.47
CA SER A 16 6.05 -4.38 -0.95
C SER A 16 5.74 -5.60 -1.79
N VAL A 17 5.35 -5.39 -3.04
CA VAL A 17 5.21 -6.46 -4.03
C VAL A 17 6.03 -6.09 -5.26
N ILE A 18 6.90 -7.02 -5.68
CA ILE A 18 7.70 -6.88 -6.89
C ILE A 18 7.08 -7.77 -7.95
N VAL A 19 6.76 -7.19 -9.11
CA VAL A 19 6.04 -7.91 -10.17
C VAL A 19 6.84 -7.85 -11.47
N VAL A 20 6.97 -8.99 -12.15
CA VAL A 20 7.57 -9.06 -13.48
C VAL A 20 6.63 -8.42 -14.51
N ASP A 21 7.18 -7.64 -15.43
CA ASP A 21 6.42 -6.85 -16.39
C ASP A 21 5.43 -7.70 -17.23
N SER A 22 5.80 -8.93 -17.57
CA SER A 22 4.96 -9.87 -18.34
C SER A 22 3.63 -10.23 -17.67
N ILE A 23 3.56 -10.19 -16.33
CA ILE A 23 2.36 -10.56 -15.56
C ILE A 23 1.73 -9.38 -14.80
N TYR A 24 2.29 -8.17 -14.93
CA TYR A 24 1.89 -7.02 -14.14
C TYR A 24 0.39 -6.70 -14.23
N LYS A 25 -0.21 -6.75 -15.44
CA LYS A 25 -1.64 -6.48 -15.62
C LYS A 25 -2.50 -7.50 -14.87
N GLN A 26 -2.12 -8.78 -14.91
CA GLN A 26 -2.84 -9.86 -14.24
C GLN A 26 -2.76 -9.70 -12.72
N VAL A 27 -1.60 -9.35 -12.20
CA VAL A 27 -1.41 -9.12 -10.75
C VAL A 27 -2.20 -7.91 -10.28
N ARG A 28 -2.18 -6.80 -11.04
CA ARG A 28 -2.97 -5.61 -10.71
C ARG A 28 -4.48 -5.92 -10.69
N GLU A 29 -4.97 -6.68 -11.66
CA GLU A 29 -6.37 -7.12 -11.70
C GLU A 29 -6.73 -8.02 -10.51
N ARG A 30 -5.83 -8.94 -10.14
CA ARG A 30 -6.01 -9.78 -8.95
C ARG A 30 -6.12 -8.96 -7.68
N PHE A 31 -5.30 -7.92 -7.51
CA PHE A 31 -5.43 -7.02 -6.36
C PHE A 31 -6.78 -6.30 -6.36
N ALA A 32 -7.17 -5.68 -7.47
CA ALA A 32 -8.44 -4.96 -7.58
C ALA A 32 -9.65 -5.84 -7.24
N THR A 33 -9.67 -7.06 -7.77
CA THR A 33 -10.77 -8.02 -7.56
C THR A 33 -10.81 -8.64 -6.16
N HIS A 34 -9.73 -8.53 -5.36
CA HIS A 34 -9.62 -9.13 -4.02
C HIS A 34 -9.55 -8.09 -2.89
N GLY A 35 -10.06 -6.88 -3.14
CA GLY A 35 -10.19 -5.82 -2.13
C GLY A 35 -8.96 -4.89 -2.03
N GLY A 36 -8.09 -4.91 -3.03
CA GLY A 36 -7.02 -3.94 -3.20
C GLY A 36 -7.53 -2.68 -3.89
N TYR A 37 -7.31 -1.52 -3.28
CA TYR A 37 -7.59 -0.23 -3.88
C TYR A 37 -6.31 0.37 -4.45
N MET A 38 -6.28 0.60 -5.75
CA MET A 38 -5.13 1.15 -6.47
C MET A 38 -5.12 2.68 -6.37
N LEU A 39 -4.22 3.22 -5.55
CA LEU A 39 -4.06 4.67 -5.37
C LEU A 39 -3.41 5.29 -6.60
N THR A 40 -3.94 6.43 -7.05
CA THR A 40 -3.36 7.16 -8.19
C THR A 40 -3.22 8.67 -7.92
N GLY A 41 -2.25 9.31 -8.58
CA GLY A 41 -2.11 10.76 -8.58
C GLY A 41 -2.12 11.39 -7.19
N LYS A 42 -3.18 12.16 -6.89
CA LYS A 42 -3.36 12.89 -5.63
C LYS A 42 -3.62 11.96 -4.44
N GLU A 43 -4.33 10.86 -4.62
CA GLU A 43 -4.65 9.91 -3.55
C GLU A 43 -3.38 9.24 -3.03
N LEU A 44 -2.50 8.81 -3.95
CA LEU A 44 -1.21 8.23 -3.61
C LEU A 44 -0.38 9.21 -2.78
N LYS A 45 -0.34 10.47 -3.21
CA LYS A 45 0.41 11.51 -2.50
C LYS A 45 -0.18 11.77 -1.10
N ALA A 46 -1.49 11.87 -0.99
CA ALA A 46 -2.17 12.09 0.28
C ALA A 46 -1.90 10.96 1.29
N VAL A 47 -1.96 9.70 0.84
CA VAL A 47 -1.62 8.55 1.69
C VAL A 47 -0.14 8.55 2.07
N GLN A 48 0.76 8.87 1.14
CA GLN A 48 2.20 8.98 1.44
C GLN A 48 2.50 10.01 2.53
N ASP A 49 1.82 11.16 2.48
CA ASP A 49 2.07 12.27 3.40
C ASP A 49 1.64 11.97 4.85
N ILE A 50 0.77 10.98 5.07
CA ILE A 50 0.34 10.58 6.42
C ILE A 50 1.14 9.40 6.99
N ILE A 51 1.96 8.71 6.18
CA ILE A 51 2.76 7.55 6.64
C ILE A 51 3.82 8.00 7.63
N LEU A 52 4.51 9.12 7.33
CA LEU A 52 5.56 9.66 8.18
C LEU A 52 5.08 10.94 8.85
N LYS A 53 5.27 11.02 10.17
CA LYS A 53 5.08 12.22 10.98
C LYS A 53 6.40 12.55 11.65
N ASP A 54 6.91 13.75 11.41
CA ASP A 54 8.20 14.22 11.96
C ASP A 54 9.36 13.24 11.68
N GLY A 55 9.42 12.70 10.47
CA GLY A 55 10.44 11.75 10.02
C GLY A 55 10.31 10.32 10.57
N ASN A 56 9.31 10.07 11.43
CA ASN A 56 9.05 8.76 12.03
C ASN A 56 7.75 8.16 11.51
N LEU A 57 7.57 6.85 11.66
CA LEU A 57 6.29 6.21 11.34
C LEU A 57 5.18 6.84 12.18
N ASN A 58 4.09 7.24 11.52
CA ASN A 58 2.94 7.79 12.20
C ASN A 58 2.22 6.69 12.99
N ALA A 59 2.35 6.69 14.32
CA ALA A 59 1.71 5.69 15.18
C ALA A 59 0.18 5.63 15.01
N ALA A 60 -0.46 6.71 14.56
CA ALA A 60 -1.90 6.76 14.35
C ALA A 60 -2.39 5.85 13.22
N ILE A 61 -1.52 5.45 12.27
CA ILE A 61 -1.89 4.55 11.17
C ILE A 61 -1.69 3.07 11.50
N VAL A 62 -0.97 2.76 12.59
CA VAL A 62 -0.60 1.38 12.94
C VAL A 62 -1.85 0.60 13.37
N GLY A 63 -2.05 -0.59 12.79
CA GLY A 63 -3.18 -1.46 13.09
C GLY A 63 -4.54 -0.94 12.64
N GLN A 64 -4.58 0.13 11.85
CA GLN A 64 -5.83 0.68 11.34
C GLN A 64 -6.31 -0.04 10.07
N PRO A 65 -7.63 -0.17 9.87
CA PRO A 65 -8.16 -0.70 8.62
C PRO A 65 -7.88 0.27 7.45
N ALA A 66 -7.79 -0.27 6.24
CA ALA A 66 -7.47 0.51 5.04
C ALA A 66 -8.41 1.70 4.81
N VAL A 67 -9.71 1.53 5.11
CA VAL A 67 -10.72 2.59 5.01
C VAL A 67 -10.43 3.75 5.98
N LYS A 68 -9.95 3.46 7.20
CA LYS A 68 -9.62 4.50 8.18
C LYS A 68 -8.37 5.26 7.79
N ILE A 69 -7.36 4.56 7.24
CA ILE A 69 -6.15 5.20 6.71
C ILE A 69 -6.50 6.12 5.52
N ALA A 70 -7.39 5.67 4.64
CA ALA A 70 -7.93 6.48 3.55
C ALA A 70 -8.62 7.76 4.08
N GLU A 71 -9.51 7.63 5.06
CA GLU A 71 -10.18 8.77 5.71
C GLU A 71 -9.17 9.76 6.32
N MET A 72 -8.14 9.26 7.01
CA MET A 72 -7.06 10.09 7.57
C MET A 72 -6.26 10.85 6.49
N ALA A 73 -6.17 10.29 5.28
CA ALA A 73 -5.57 10.93 4.12
C ALA A 73 -6.55 11.83 3.35
N GLY A 74 -7.80 11.97 3.81
CA GLY A 74 -8.83 12.78 3.14
C GLY A 74 -9.33 12.17 1.83
N ILE A 75 -9.26 10.84 1.69
CA ILE A 75 -9.77 10.11 0.52
C ILE A 75 -10.89 9.15 0.94
N GLU A 76 -11.88 8.97 0.06
CA GLU A 76 -12.93 7.97 0.25
C GLU A 76 -12.62 6.74 -0.60
N VAL A 77 -12.72 5.56 0.00
CA VAL A 77 -12.56 4.27 -0.68
C VAL A 77 -13.74 3.35 -0.34
N PRO A 78 -14.05 2.35 -1.18
CA PRO A 78 -15.11 1.39 -0.87
C PRO A 78 -14.94 0.76 0.51
N VAL A 79 -16.05 0.56 1.23
CA VAL A 79 -16.06 0.04 2.61
C VAL A 79 -15.45 -1.35 2.75
N ASN A 80 -15.41 -2.13 1.67
CA ASN A 80 -14.81 -3.46 1.61
C ASN A 80 -13.33 -3.44 1.20
N THR A 81 -12.70 -2.27 1.11
CA THR A 81 -11.28 -2.13 0.82
C THR A 81 -10.46 -2.76 1.95
N LYS A 82 -9.66 -3.77 1.60
CA LYS A 82 -8.79 -4.49 2.53
C LYS A 82 -7.38 -3.94 2.57
N ILE A 83 -6.92 -3.37 1.46
CA ILE A 83 -5.55 -2.87 1.34
C ILE A 83 -5.47 -1.69 0.36
N LEU A 84 -4.69 -0.68 0.71
CA LEU A 84 -4.33 0.42 -0.18
C LEU A 84 -3.02 0.08 -0.88
N ILE A 85 -2.96 0.29 -2.19
CA ILE A 85 -1.83 -0.12 -3.01
C ILE A 85 -1.37 1.06 -3.85
N GLY A 86 -0.16 1.55 -3.59
CA GLY A 86 0.49 2.57 -4.40
C GLY A 86 1.52 1.96 -5.34
N GLU A 87 1.62 2.45 -6.57
CA GLU A 87 2.75 2.11 -7.44
C GLU A 87 3.91 3.07 -7.19
N VAL A 88 5.11 2.53 -6.98
CA VAL A 88 6.31 3.35 -6.80
C VAL A 88 7.47 2.93 -7.67
N LYS A 89 8.38 3.89 -7.84
CA LYS A 89 9.69 3.65 -8.42
C LYS A 89 10.69 3.36 -7.29
N ARG A 90 11.70 2.54 -7.61
CA ARG A 90 12.75 1.98 -6.74
C ARG A 90 13.34 2.92 -5.66
N LYS A 91 13.27 4.23 -5.84
CA LYS A 91 13.83 5.24 -4.94
C LYS A 91 12.96 5.57 -3.70
N LEU A 92 11.77 4.98 -3.58
CA LEU A 92 10.77 5.30 -2.55
C LEU A 92 10.39 4.09 -1.66
N LEU A 93 11.21 3.03 -1.67
CA LEU A 93 10.96 1.82 -0.89
C LEU A 93 11.38 2.00 0.58
N MET A 94 10.65 2.85 1.31
CA MET A 94 10.69 2.88 2.76
C MET A 94 9.26 2.76 3.31
N GLN A 95 8.90 1.52 3.65
CA GLN A 95 7.85 1.09 4.59
C GLN A 95 6.37 1.33 4.17
N ASN A 96 5.63 0.21 4.12
CA ASN A 96 4.22 -0.03 3.71
C ASN A 96 3.91 -0.07 2.19
N LEU A 97 2.97 -0.96 1.83
CA LEU A 97 2.81 -1.68 0.55
C LEU A 97 2.86 -0.83 -0.72
N LEU A 98 3.98 -0.92 -1.44
CA LEU A 98 4.14 -0.31 -2.76
C LEU A 98 4.49 -1.37 -3.82
N LEU A 99 3.77 -1.33 -4.94
CA LEU A 99 4.05 -2.15 -6.13
C LEU A 99 5.20 -1.50 -6.90
N THR A 100 6.25 -2.26 -7.20
CA THR A 100 7.36 -1.78 -8.04
C THR A 100 7.50 -2.60 -9.32
N LYS A 101 7.86 -1.91 -10.41
CA LYS A 101 8.34 -2.51 -11.66
C LYS A 101 9.86 -2.48 -11.74
N ASN A 102 10.39 -3.53 -12.37
CA ASN A 102 11.76 -3.77 -12.80
C ASN A 102 12.81 -4.14 -11.73
N TYR A 103 13.55 -5.21 -12.02
CA TYR A 103 14.62 -5.81 -11.20
C TYR A 103 15.99 -5.17 -11.42
N ARG A 104 16.83 -5.19 -10.38
CA ARG A 104 18.23 -5.66 -10.39
C ARG A 104 18.63 -5.86 -8.92
N LEU A 105 18.70 -7.12 -8.49
CA LEU A 105 19.30 -7.50 -7.20
C LEU A 105 20.83 -7.37 -7.33
N CYS A 106 21.42 -6.55 -6.47
CA CYS A 106 22.70 -6.78 -5.83
C CYS A 106 22.46 -6.49 -4.35
#